data_AF-A0A259CYN1-F1
#
_entry.id   AF-A0A259CYN1-F1
#
_cell.length_a   1.000
_cell.length_b   1.000
_cell.length_c   1.000
_cell.angle_alpha   90.00
_cell.angle_beta   90.00
_cell.angle_gamma   90.00
#
_symmetry.space_group_name_H-M   'P 1'
#
loop_
_entity.id
_entity.type
_entity.pdbx_description
1 polymer ?
#
loop_
_entity_poly.entity_id
_entity_poly.type
_entity_poly.pdbx_seq_one_letter_code
_entity_poly.pdbx_strand_id
1 'polypeptide(L)' 'GWKVYDMNIMGVWLVEAYRNQFANQISQNGVEGLVKFLQDRNKQLAAAKPSN' A
#
# COMPACT_ATOMS: atom_id res chain seq x y z
N GLY A 1 22.72 8.71 -4.95
CA GLY A 1 21.81 9.40 -5.90
C GLY A 1 20.47 9.67 -5.25
N TRP A 2 19.59 10.43 -5.91
CA TRP A 2 18.26 10.80 -5.41
C TRP A 2 17.26 9.63 -5.45
N LYS A 3 16.35 9.58 -4.48
CA LYS A 3 15.25 8.59 -4.38
C LYS A 3 13.95 9.31 -4.03
N VAL A 4 12.84 8.88 -4.65
CA VAL A 4 11.49 9.37 -4.31
C VAL A 4 11.02 8.69 -3.03
N TYR A 5 10.46 9.45 -2.10
CA TYR A 5 9.98 8.93 -0.80
C TYR A 5 8.44 9.00 -0.67
N ASP A 6 7.78 9.94 -1.35
CA ASP A 6 6.32 10.09 -1.33
C ASP A 6 5.84 10.81 -2.61
N MET A 7 4.54 10.71 -2.91
CA MET A 7 3.90 11.32 -4.07
C MET A 7 2.61 12.04 -3.65
N ASN A 8 2.37 13.23 -4.21
CA ASN A 8 1.11 13.94 -4.06
C ASN A 8 0.23 13.73 -5.30
N ILE A 9 -1.03 13.38 -5.09
CA ILE A 9 -2.04 13.28 -6.15
C ILE A 9 -3.22 14.17 -5.74
N MET A 10 -3.47 15.23 -6.51
CA MET A 10 -4.62 16.13 -6.31
C MET A 10 -4.72 16.69 -4.88
N GLY A 11 -3.59 17.03 -4.26
CA GLY A 11 -3.54 17.59 -2.91
C GLY A 11 -3.43 16.54 -1.80
N VAL A 12 -3.48 15.25 -2.11
CA VAL A 12 -3.36 14.16 -1.13
C VAL A 12 -2.00 13.48 -1.23
N TRP A 13 -1.29 13.35 -0.10
CA TRP A 13 -0.04 12.58 -0.01
C TRP A 13 -0.31 11.08 0.08
N LEU A 14 0.42 10.27 -0.69
CA LEU A 14 0.18 8.84 -0.77
C LEU A 14 0.41 8.15 0.59
N VAL A 15 1.49 8.48 1.30
CA VAL A 15 1.74 7.90 2.63
C VAL A 15 0.63 8.26 3.61
N GLU A 16 0.10 9.48 3.56
CA GLU A 16 -1.00 9.92 4.41
C GLU A 16 -2.28 9.13 4.13
N ALA A 17 -2.63 8.96 2.85
CA ALA A 17 -3.83 8.24 2.43
C ALA A 17 -3.89 6.79 2.95
N TYR A 18 -2.75 6.12 3.09
CA TYR A 18 -2.68 4.71 3.53
C TYR A 18 -2.24 4.52 5.00
N ARG A 19 -1.76 5.57 5.68
CA ARG A 19 -1.19 5.48 7.03
C ARG A 19 -2.13 4.79 8.02
N ASN A 20 -3.38 5.23 8.08
CA ASN A 20 -4.37 4.69 9.02
C ASN A 20 -4.69 3.22 8.73
N GLN A 21 -4.78 2.84 7.45
CA GLN A 21 -5.02 1.46 7.05
C GLN A 21 -3.85 0.56 7.47
N PHE A 22 -2.61 1.00 7.24
CA PHE A 22 -1.43 0.23 7.64
C PHE A 22 -1.29 0.15 9.15
N ALA A 23 -1.55 1.24 9.88
CA ALA A 23 -1.57 1.25 11.34
C ALA A 23 -2.59 0.24 11.89
N ASN A 24 -3.79 0.18 11.30
CA ASN A 24 -4.81 -0.81 11.68
C ASN A 24 -4.32 -2.25 11.43
N GLN A 25 -3.73 -2.54 10.27
CA GLN A 25 -3.17 -3.87 9.98
C GLN A 25 -2.06 -4.25 10.96
N ILE A 26 -1.16 -3.32 11.28
CA ILE A 26 -0.08 -3.58 12.24
C ILE A 26 -0.65 -3.81 13.64
N SER A 27 -1.63 -3.02 14.06
CA SER A 27 -2.22 -3.15 15.41
C SER A 27 -2.91 -4.49 15.63
N GLN A 28 -3.50 -5.08 14.58
CA GLN A 28 -4.24 -6.33 14.66
C GLN A 28 -3.37 -7.55 14.40
N ASN A 29 -2.45 -7.46 13.44
CA ASN A 29 -1.77 -8.62 12.85
C ASN A 29 -0.24 -8.50 12.88
N GLY A 30 0.30 -7.43 13.48
CA GLY A 30 1.72 -7.13 13.46
C GLY A 30 2.24 -6.74 12.07
N VAL A 31 3.56 -6.58 11.98
CA VAL A 31 4.24 -6.19 10.72
C VAL A 31 4.09 -7.28 9.65
N GLU A 32 4.19 -8.56 10.03
CA GLU A 32 3.99 -9.69 9.11
C GLU A 32 2.58 -9.70 8.50
N GLY A 33 1.57 -9.33 9.30
CA GLY A 33 0.21 -9.15 8.81
C GLY A 33 0.09 -8.05 7.74
N LEU A 34 0.77 -6.92 7.93
CA LEU A 34 0.84 -5.87 6.92
C LEU A 34 1.52 -6.37 5.64
N VAL A 35 2.65 -7.08 5.75
CA VAL A 35 3.37 -7.64 4.59
C VAL A 35 2.47 -8.58 3.80
N LYS A 36 1.79 -9.51 4.48
CA LYS A 36 0.84 -10.43 3.84
C LYS A 36 -0.31 -9.68 3.16
N PHE A 37 -0.89 -8.69 3.84
CA PHE A 37 -1.95 -7.84 3.29
C PHE A 37 -1.52 -7.18 1.97
N LEU A 38 -0.31 -6.60 1.94
CA LEU A 38 0.24 -5.97 0.74
C LEU A 38 0.48 -6.97 -0.39
N GLN A 39 1.01 -8.16 -0.08
CA GLN A 39 1.21 -9.22 -1.07
C GLN A 39 -0.11 -9.69 -1.70
N ASP A 40 -1.13 -9.92 -0.88
CA ASP A 40 -2.44 -10.39 -1.36
C ASP A 40 -3.12 -9.31 -2.21
N ARG A 41 -3.03 -8.03 -1.82
CA ARG A 41 -3.53 -6.90 -2.63
C ARG A 41 -2.79 -6.77 -3.96
N ASN A 42 -1.47 -6.93 -3.98
CA ASN A 42 -0.69 -6.91 -5.21
C ASN A 42 -1.10 -8.03 -6.18
N LYS A 43 -1.32 -9.26 -5.67
CA LYS A 43 -1.80 -10.38 -6.48
C LYS A 43 -3.17 -10.10 -7.09
N GLN A 44 -4.10 -9.56 -6.29
CA GLN A 44 -5.43 -9.18 -6.77
C GLN A 44 -5.38 -8.13 -7.89
N LEU A 45 -4.58 -7.07 -7.70
CA LEU A 45 -4.43 -6.02 -8.71
C LEU A 45 -3.75 -6.52 -9.99
N ALA A 46 -2.77 -7.42 -9.87
CA ALA A 46 -2.14 -8.04 -11.03
C ALA A 46 -3.11 -8.93 -11.81
N ALA A 47 -3.97 -9.69 -11.13
CA ALA A 47 -4.99 -10.53 -11.76
C ALA A 47 -6.12 -9.71 -12.40
N ALA A 48 -6.44 -8.54 -11.86
CA ALA A 48 -7.45 -7.63 -12.40
C ALA A 48 -6.92 -6.80 -13.60
N LYS A 49 -5.63 -6.88 -13.92
CA LYS A 49 -5.05 -6.17 -15.07
C LYS A 49 -5.58 -6.82 -16.37
N PRO A 50 -6.30 -6.09 -17.23
CA PRO A 50 -6.74 -6.62 -18.52
C PRO A 50 -5.53 -7.02 -19.37
N SER A 51 -5.57 -8.21 -19.95
CA SER A 51 -4.66 -8.61 -21.01
C SER A 51 -5.03 -7.81 -22.26
N ASN A 52 -4.32 -6.73 -22.53
CA ASN A 52 -4.42 -6.02 -23.82
C ASN A 52 -3.82 -6.85 -24.94
#